data_AF-A0A251U147-F1
#
_entry.id   AF-A0A251U147-F1
#
_cell.length_a   1.000
_cell.length_b   1.000
_cell.length_c   1.000
_cell.angle_alpha   90.00
_cell.angle_beta   90.00
_cell.angle_gamma   90.00
#
_symmetry.space_group_name_H-M   'P 1'
#
loop_
_entity.id
_entity.type
_entity.pdbx_description
1 polymer ?
#
loop_
_entity_poly.entity_id
_entity_poly.type
_entity_poly.pdbx_seq_one_letter_code
_entity_poly.pdbx_strand_id
1 'polypeptide(L)'
;MRVYDKVYTKLLQAKSLNSKGVKISHWRVSIEAAKLAKRTLKWMEPEKSLGRICGVRIGDKFKHRAQLKMIGLHCQPLSGIDYANINGKSLAISVVDSHRYSNESASSDKMVYCGHGGLGFSGRKLPREDQKLKCGNMAMKNSMDEGTPVRVIRKVGAQKNEMFVYDGLYVVSHCIQKRNEGKIMFWFCLDREPGQPPLHQMLNENE
;
A
#
# COMPACT_ATOMS: atom_id res chain seq x y z
N MET A 1 10.90 4.09 -13.77
CA MET A 1 10.64 5.26 -12.89
C MET A 1 11.18 6.58 -13.42
N ARG A 2 12.38 6.66 -14.03
CA ARG A 2 12.99 7.91 -14.54
C ARG A 2 12.05 8.84 -15.34
N VAL A 3 11.21 8.29 -16.23
CA VAL A 3 10.23 9.09 -17.00
C VAL A 3 9.22 9.78 -16.07
N TYR A 4 8.70 9.07 -15.08
CA TYR A 4 7.79 9.63 -14.08
C TYR A 4 8.45 10.77 -13.32
N ASP A 5 9.67 10.58 -12.81
CA ASP A 5 10.36 11.59 -12.01
C ASP A 5 10.61 12.86 -12.84
N LYS A 6 11.01 12.71 -14.11
CA LYS A 6 11.19 13.84 -15.04
C LYS A 6 9.88 14.60 -15.27
N VAL A 7 8.77 13.89 -15.49
CA VAL A 7 7.45 14.51 -15.69
C VAL A 7 6.98 15.21 -14.41
N TYR A 8 7.13 14.56 -13.25
CA TYR A 8 6.73 15.08 -11.96
C TYR A 8 7.46 16.39 -11.62
N THR A 9 8.79 16.43 -11.77
CA THR A 9 9.59 17.64 -11.53
C THR A 9 9.17 18.79 -12.43
N LYS A 10 8.93 18.52 -13.73
CA LYS A 10 8.44 19.54 -14.66
C LYS A 10 7.08 20.09 -14.27
N LEU A 11 6.14 19.23 -13.87
CA LEU A 11 4.81 19.67 -13.43
C LEU A 11 4.88 20.49 -12.13
N LEU A 12 5.75 20.14 -11.19
CA LEU A 12 5.98 20.94 -9.99
C LEU A 12 6.53 22.33 -10.32
N GLN A 13 7.56 22.41 -11.17
CA GLN A 13 8.14 23.68 -11.61
C GLN A 13 7.10 24.58 -12.29
N ALA A 14 6.35 24.04 -13.24
CA ALA A 14 5.30 24.78 -13.94
C ALA A 14 4.20 25.30 -12.99
N LYS A 15 3.76 24.48 -12.02
CA LYS A 15 2.75 24.91 -11.05
C LYS A 15 3.30 25.93 -10.05
N SER A 16 4.57 25.84 -9.68
CA SER A 16 5.22 26.82 -8.79
C SER A 16 5.33 28.20 -9.44
N LEU A 17 5.60 28.28 -10.74
CA LEU A 17 5.66 29.54 -11.48
C LEU A 17 4.27 30.20 -11.59
N ASN A 18 3.21 29.39 -11.68
CA ASN A 18 1.85 29.87 -11.87
C ASN A 18 1.08 30.11 -10.56
N SER A 19 1.55 29.57 -9.43
CA SER A 19 0.90 29.73 -8.14
C SER A 19 1.28 31.06 -7.51
N LYS A 20 0.38 32.05 -7.56
CA LYS A 20 0.47 33.33 -6.80
C LYS A 20 0.34 33.08 -5.28
N GLY A 21 1.23 32.30 -4.67
CA GLY A 21 1.22 31.96 -3.25
C GLY A 21 0.29 30.81 -2.83
N VAL A 22 -0.39 30.13 -3.77
CA VAL A 22 -1.27 28.98 -3.47
C VAL A 22 -0.46 27.70 -3.22
N LYS A 23 -0.74 27.01 -2.10
CA LYS A 23 -0.08 25.74 -1.75
C LYS A 23 -0.34 24.66 -2.81
N ILE A 24 0.73 24.13 -3.40
CA ILE A 24 0.65 23.09 -4.43
C ILE A 24 0.20 21.77 -3.82
N SER A 25 -0.81 21.17 -4.43
CA SER A 25 -1.31 19.85 -4.04
C SER A 25 -0.45 18.74 -4.64
N HIS A 26 0.59 18.30 -3.93
CA HIS A 26 1.53 17.25 -4.40
C HIS A 26 0.84 15.96 -4.84
N TRP A 27 -0.26 15.56 -4.19
CA TRP A 27 -1.00 14.35 -4.57
C TRP A 27 -1.59 14.48 -5.98
N ARG A 28 -2.18 15.63 -6.34
CA ARG A 28 -2.72 15.88 -7.68
C ARG A 28 -1.63 15.83 -8.74
N VAL A 29 -0.50 16.48 -8.45
CA VAL A 29 0.68 16.47 -9.33
C VAL A 29 1.20 15.05 -9.53
N SER A 30 1.23 14.24 -8.47
CA SER A 30 1.69 12.86 -8.55
C SER A 30 0.82 11.98 -9.47
N ILE A 31 -0.50 12.21 -9.47
CA ILE A 31 -1.46 11.50 -10.33
C ILE A 31 -1.33 11.96 -11.78
N GLU A 32 -1.25 13.27 -12.01
CA GLU A 32 -1.02 13.84 -13.34
C GLU A 32 0.30 13.32 -13.93
N ALA A 33 1.38 13.29 -13.14
CA ALA A 33 2.66 12.76 -13.56
C ALA A 33 2.58 11.28 -13.96
N ALA A 34 1.84 10.46 -13.19
CA ALA A 34 1.63 9.05 -13.53
C ALA A 34 0.90 8.91 -14.87
N LYS A 35 -0.19 9.67 -15.08
CA LYS A 35 -0.95 9.64 -16.32
C LYS A 35 -0.09 10.02 -17.53
N LEU A 36 0.69 11.10 -17.45
CA LEU A 36 1.57 11.51 -18.53
C LEU A 36 2.70 10.51 -18.76
N ALA A 37 3.36 10.02 -17.70
CA ALA A 37 4.44 9.05 -17.83
C ALA A 37 3.96 7.76 -18.50
N LYS A 38 2.78 7.25 -18.16
CA LYS A 38 2.18 6.10 -18.85
C LYS A 38 1.95 6.34 -20.33
N ARG A 39 1.40 7.50 -20.69
CA ARG A 39 1.21 7.88 -22.11
C ARG A 39 2.53 7.93 -22.86
N THR A 40 3.56 8.55 -22.26
CA THR A 40 4.91 8.63 -22.85
C THR A 40 5.53 7.24 -23.04
N LEU A 41 5.33 6.35 -22.07
CA LEU A 41 5.84 4.97 -22.11
C LEU A 41 4.95 4.02 -22.93
N LYS A 42 3.79 4.48 -23.42
CA LYS A 42 2.78 3.67 -24.08
C LYS A 42 2.36 2.44 -23.25
N TRP A 43 2.25 2.61 -21.93
CA TRP A 43 1.86 1.55 -21.01
C TRP A 43 0.34 1.47 -20.85
N MET A 44 -0.20 0.25 -20.87
CA MET A 44 -1.60 -0.04 -20.57
C MET A 44 -1.90 0.07 -19.07
N GLU A 45 -3.17 0.03 -18.68
CA GLU A 45 -3.52 -0.19 -17.27
C GLU A 45 -3.05 -1.58 -16.82
N PRO A 46 -2.31 -1.67 -15.70
CA PRO A 46 -1.87 -2.96 -15.21
C PRO A 46 -3.10 -3.76 -14.76
N GLU A 47 -3.18 -5.01 -15.22
CA GLU A 47 -4.16 -5.95 -14.69
C GLU A 47 -3.82 -6.29 -13.25
N LYS A 48 -4.88 -6.52 -12.46
CA LYS A 48 -4.75 -6.91 -11.07
C LYS A 48 -4.41 -8.41 -11.00
N SER A 49 -3.18 -8.72 -10.62
CA SER A 49 -2.68 -10.10 -10.49
C SER A 49 -2.12 -10.39 -9.10
N LEU A 50 -2.11 -11.67 -8.71
CA LEU A 50 -1.45 -12.19 -7.52
C LEU A 50 0.08 -12.25 -7.72
N GLY A 51 0.82 -12.31 -6.61
CA GLY A 51 2.25 -12.61 -6.65
C GLY A 51 3.12 -11.45 -7.18
N ARG A 52 4.18 -11.79 -7.92
CA ARG A 52 5.23 -10.87 -8.35
C ARG A 52 4.77 -9.98 -9.52
N ILE A 53 5.30 -8.76 -9.58
CA ILE A 53 5.14 -7.87 -10.73
C ILE A 53 6.45 -7.85 -11.52
N CYS A 54 6.36 -8.05 -12.84
CA CYS A 54 7.53 -8.05 -13.71
C CYS A 54 8.30 -6.73 -13.61
N GLY A 55 9.62 -6.82 -13.43
CA GLY A 55 10.51 -5.66 -13.32
C GLY A 55 10.47 -4.93 -11.98
N VAL A 56 9.72 -5.42 -10.98
CA VAL A 56 9.69 -4.86 -9.61
C VAL A 56 10.37 -5.83 -8.66
N ARG A 57 11.37 -5.34 -7.93
CA ARG A 57 12.19 -6.12 -7.00
C ARG A 57 11.92 -5.71 -5.55
N ILE A 58 12.10 -6.67 -4.64
CA ILE A 58 12.06 -6.40 -3.20
C ILE A 58 13.12 -5.33 -2.88
N GLY A 59 12.73 -4.33 -2.09
CA GLY A 59 13.54 -3.15 -1.79
C GLY A 59 13.36 -1.98 -2.75
N ASP A 60 12.63 -2.14 -3.87
CA ASP A 60 12.32 -1.02 -4.76
C ASP A 60 11.50 0.05 -4.01
N LYS A 61 11.88 1.31 -4.23
CA LYS A 61 11.33 2.48 -3.51
C LYS A 61 10.49 3.37 -4.41
N PHE A 62 9.41 3.88 -3.85
CA PHE A 62 8.44 4.74 -4.53
C PHE A 62 8.06 5.92 -3.62
N LYS A 63 8.02 7.13 -4.16
CA LYS A 63 7.65 8.33 -3.39
C LYS A 63 6.14 8.49 -3.25
N HIS A 64 5.38 8.02 -4.24
CA HIS A 64 3.94 8.29 -4.32
C HIS A 64 3.11 7.03 -4.59
N ARG A 65 1.91 6.97 -4.00
CA ARG A 65 0.88 5.95 -4.31
C ARG A 65 0.56 5.86 -5.81
N ALA A 66 0.65 6.99 -6.51
CA ALA A 66 0.47 7.04 -7.97
C ALA A 66 1.52 6.21 -8.72
N GLN A 67 2.75 6.09 -8.21
CA GLN A 67 3.77 5.20 -8.79
C GLN A 67 3.40 3.74 -8.58
N LEU A 68 2.94 3.37 -7.38
CA LEU A 68 2.49 2.00 -7.07
C LEU A 68 1.34 1.54 -7.99
N LYS A 69 0.37 2.44 -8.23
CA LYS A 69 -0.73 2.17 -9.16
C LYS A 69 -0.24 2.06 -10.60
N MET A 70 0.64 2.97 -11.02
CA MET A 70 1.17 2.99 -12.38
C MET A 70 1.87 1.67 -12.75
N ILE A 71 2.54 1.01 -11.81
CA ILE A 71 3.24 -0.26 -12.02
C ILE A 71 2.40 -1.51 -11.71
N GLY A 72 1.20 -1.36 -11.13
CA GLY A 72 0.35 -2.49 -10.74
C GLY A 72 0.71 -3.14 -9.39
N LEU A 73 1.62 -2.54 -8.62
CA LEU A 73 1.99 -3.09 -7.31
C LEU A 73 0.84 -2.96 -6.31
N HIS A 74 0.13 -1.83 -6.36
CA HIS A 74 -1.07 -1.55 -5.56
C HIS A 74 -1.93 -0.49 -6.24
N CYS A 75 -3.19 -0.82 -6.55
CA CYS A 75 -4.06 0.03 -7.40
C CYS A 75 -5.02 0.93 -6.62
N GLN A 76 -5.20 0.74 -5.30
CA GLN A 76 -6.02 1.64 -4.50
C GLN A 76 -5.28 2.95 -4.23
N PRO A 77 -5.89 4.13 -4.45
CA PRO A 77 -5.23 5.40 -4.20
C PRO A 77 -5.08 5.70 -2.70
N LEU A 78 -6.04 5.23 -1.88
CA LEU A 78 -6.15 5.58 -0.46
C LEU A 78 -6.19 4.35 0.45
N SER A 79 -6.96 3.33 0.08
CA SER A 79 -7.18 2.14 0.90
C SER A 79 -5.89 1.36 1.10
N GLY A 80 -5.69 0.83 2.31
CA GLY A 80 -4.52 0.02 2.62
C GLY A 80 -4.54 -1.36 1.97
N ILE A 81 -5.72 -1.94 1.71
CA ILE A 81 -5.88 -3.27 1.11
C ILE A 81 -6.36 -3.12 -0.34
N ASP A 82 -5.62 -3.70 -1.29
CA ASP A 82 -6.07 -3.88 -2.67
C ASP A 82 -6.43 -5.35 -2.92
N TYR A 83 -7.48 -5.55 -3.69
CA TYR A 83 -8.07 -6.86 -3.96
C TYR A 83 -8.72 -6.90 -5.35
N ALA A 84 -8.94 -8.10 -5.88
CA ALA A 84 -9.70 -8.34 -7.10
C ALA A 84 -10.48 -9.64 -7.01
N ASN A 85 -11.45 -9.80 -7.93
CA ASN A 85 -12.04 -11.10 -8.18
C ASN A 85 -11.09 -11.90 -9.09
N ILE A 86 -10.59 -13.03 -8.60
CA ILE A 86 -9.71 -13.94 -9.33
C ILE A 86 -10.31 -15.34 -9.15
N ASN A 87 -10.62 -16.00 -10.27
CA ASN A 87 -11.28 -17.31 -10.29
C ASN A 87 -12.56 -17.37 -9.44
N GLY A 88 -13.38 -16.32 -9.49
CA GLY A 88 -14.65 -16.25 -8.77
C GLY A 88 -14.53 -15.85 -7.29
N LYS A 89 -13.32 -15.72 -6.74
CA LYS A 89 -13.09 -15.36 -5.34
C LYS A 89 -12.51 -13.94 -5.22
N SER A 90 -13.01 -13.17 -4.27
CA SER A 90 -12.41 -11.88 -3.91
C SER A 90 -11.14 -12.14 -3.11
N LEU A 91 -9.97 -11.94 -3.73
CA LEU A 91 -8.65 -12.19 -3.13
C LEU A 91 -7.86 -10.90 -2.94
N ALA A 92 -7.15 -10.82 -1.82
CA ALA A 92 -6.25 -9.73 -1.52
C ALA A 92 -4.99 -9.86 -2.39
N ILE A 93 -4.60 -8.75 -2.98
CA ILE A 93 -3.49 -8.66 -3.92
C ILE A 93 -2.29 -8.01 -3.25
N SER A 94 -2.54 -6.93 -2.50
CA SER A 94 -1.49 -6.21 -1.82
C SER A 94 -2.02 -5.43 -0.63
N VAL A 95 -1.16 -5.23 0.36
CA VAL A 95 -1.40 -4.33 1.48
C VAL A 95 -0.34 -3.24 1.54
N VAL A 96 -0.75 -2.05 1.98
CA VAL A 96 0.15 -0.95 2.29
C VAL A 96 0.07 -0.65 3.77
N ASP A 97 1.21 -0.81 4.43
CA ASP A 97 1.40 -0.34 5.78
C ASP A 97 1.87 1.11 5.74
N SER A 98 1.07 2.00 6.32
CA SER A 98 1.37 3.44 6.36
C SER A 98 1.32 3.98 7.78
N HIS A 99 1.41 3.09 8.78
CA HIS A 99 1.38 3.41 10.22
C HIS A 99 0.12 4.20 10.65
N ARG A 100 -0.98 4.09 9.88
CA ARG A 100 -2.28 4.71 10.24
C ARG A 100 -2.99 3.94 11.35
N TYR A 101 -2.65 2.66 11.47
CA TYR A 101 -3.06 1.76 12.53
C TYR A 101 -1.79 1.30 13.26
N SER A 102 -1.93 0.90 14.52
CA SER A 102 -0.85 0.29 15.30
C SER A 102 -0.59 -1.13 14.80
N ASN A 103 -0.12 -1.27 13.56
CA ASN A 103 0.32 -2.53 13.00
C ASN A 103 1.63 -2.93 13.67
N GLU A 104 1.72 -4.16 14.12
CA GLU A 104 2.90 -4.68 14.80
C GLU A 104 3.72 -5.51 13.81
N SER A 105 5.04 -5.28 13.78
CA SER A 105 5.96 -6.19 13.11
C SER A 105 6.62 -7.02 14.21
N ALA A 106 6.09 -8.23 14.45
CA ALA A 106 6.61 -9.11 15.50
C ALA A 106 8.04 -9.59 15.19
N SER A 107 8.42 -9.61 13.91
CA SER A 107 9.79 -9.82 13.41
C SER A 107 9.90 -9.25 11.99
N SER A 108 11.07 -9.35 11.37
CA SER A 108 11.24 -8.99 9.95
C SER A 108 10.26 -9.77 9.05
N ASP A 109 10.08 -11.06 9.32
CA ASP A 109 9.30 -11.95 8.46
C ASP A 109 7.83 -12.12 8.89
N LYS A 110 7.40 -11.41 9.94
CA LYS A 110 6.02 -11.48 10.46
C LYS A 110 5.42 -10.11 10.66
N MET A 111 4.20 -9.95 10.17
CA MET A 111 3.44 -8.71 10.26
C MET A 111 2.04 -8.98 10.78
N VAL A 112 1.56 -8.16 11.71
CA VAL A 112 0.17 -8.13 12.14
C VAL A 112 -0.48 -6.88 11.56
N TYR A 113 -1.35 -7.08 10.57
CA TYR A 113 -2.02 -6.02 9.84
C TYR A 113 -3.46 -5.84 10.32
N CYS A 114 -3.78 -4.64 10.81
CA CYS A 114 -5.15 -4.26 11.13
C CYS A 114 -5.99 -4.10 9.86
N GLY A 115 -7.15 -4.76 9.84
CA GLY A 115 -8.15 -4.61 8.80
C GLY A 115 -8.59 -3.16 8.60
N HIS A 116 -9.25 -2.90 7.48
CA HIS A 116 -9.79 -1.58 7.17
C HIS A 116 -11.17 -1.36 7.83
N GLY A 117 -11.51 -0.10 8.05
CA GLY A 117 -12.73 0.31 8.76
C GLY A 117 -12.47 0.67 10.22
N GLY A 118 -13.51 1.11 10.92
CA GLY A 118 -13.44 1.49 12.34
C GLY A 118 -12.75 2.83 12.64
N LEU A 119 -11.95 3.37 11.71
CA LEU A 119 -11.52 4.78 11.69
C LEU A 119 -12.32 5.51 10.62
N GLY A 120 -13.05 6.55 10.98
CA GLY A 120 -13.76 7.36 9.99
C GLY A 120 -12.81 7.97 8.95
N PHE A 121 -13.32 8.29 7.75
CA PHE A 121 -12.54 8.88 6.64
C PHE A 121 -11.73 10.12 7.05
N SER A 122 -12.18 10.84 8.09
CA SER A 122 -11.55 12.06 8.64
C SER A 122 -10.58 11.80 9.82
N GLY A 123 -10.17 10.55 10.07
CA GLY A 123 -9.27 10.18 11.16
C GLY A 123 -9.94 10.19 12.54
N ARG A 124 -9.14 10.40 13.60
CA ARG A 124 -9.51 10.31 15.04
C ARG A 124 -10.72 11.14 15.50
N LYS A 125 -11.32 11.96 14.61
CA LYS A 125 -12.44 12.86 14.92
C LYS A 125 -13.83 12.20 14.84
N LEU A 126 -13.95 11.06 14.16
CA LEU A 126 -15.21 10.30 14.10
C LEU A 126 -15.18 9.16 15.12
N PRO A 127 -16.32 8.86 15.78
CA PRO A 127 -16.41 7.76 16.71
C PRO A 127 -16.04 6.46 16.00
N ARG A 128 -15.30 5.59 16.70
CA ARG A 128 -14.90 4.32 16.14
C ARG A 128 -16.14 3.42 15.96
N GLU A 129 -16.17 2.69 14.85
CA GLU A 129 -17.21 1.72 14.52
C GLU A 129 -16.64 0.31 14.51
N ASP A 130 -17.52 -0.69 14.63
CA ASP A 130 -17.13 -2.08 14.44
C ASP A 130 -16.67 -2.30 13.00
N GLN A 131 -15.48 -2.88 12.83
CA GLN A 131 -15.07 -3.38 11.54
C GLN A 131 -15.97 -4.53 11.10
N LYS A 132 -16.14 -4.65 9.78
CA LYS A 132 -16.93 -5.70 9.16
C LYS A 132 -16.03 -6.57 8.29
N LEU A 133 -16.32 -7.86 8.24
CA LEU A 133 -15.68 -8.80 7.33
C LEU A 133 -16.28 -8.63 5.92
N LYS A 134 -15.99 -7.51 5.27
CA LYS A 134 -16.46 -7.15 3.92
C LYS A 134 -15.30 -6.55 3.13
N CYS A 135 -15.46 -6.41 1.81
CA CYS A 135 -14.49 -5.77 0.93
C CYS A 135 -13.06 -6.28 1.17
N GLY A 136 -12.09 -5.40 1.47
CA GLY A 136 -10.70 -5.79 1.72
C GLY A 136 -10.51 -6.78 2.88
N ASN A 137 -11.32 -6.72 3.95
CA ASN A 137 -11.20 -7.64 5.08
C ASN A 137 -11.67 -9.05 4.68
N MET A 138 -12.75 -9.12 3.88
CA MET A 138 -13.19 -10.39 3.30
C MET A 138 -12.13 -10.93 2.34
N ALA A 139 -11.50 -10.07 1.54
CA ALA A 139 -10.45 -10.48 0.62
C ALA A 139 -9.22 -11.04 1.34
N MET A 140 -8.82 -10.44 2.46
CA MET A 140 -7.74 -10.95 3.31
C MET A 140 -8.10 -12.31 3.91
N LYS A 141 -9.35 -12.48 4.39
CA LYS A 141 -9.83 -13.78 4.91
C LYS A 141 -9.84 -14.85 3.83
N ASN A 142 -10.35 -14.55 2.64
CA ASN A 142 -10.32 -15.50 1.53
C ASN A 142 -8.89 -15.85 1.13
N SER A 143 -7.96 -14.89 1.16
CA SER A 143 -6.55 -15.15 0.83
C SER A 143 -5.86 -16.05 1.85
N MET A 144 -6.25 -15.95 3.12
CA MET A 144 -5.85 -16.88 4.18
C MET A 144 -6.33 -18.29 3.88
N ASP A 145 -7.62 -18.42 3.52
CA ASP A 145 -8.24 -19.72 3.26
C ASP A 145 -7.69 -20.38 1.97
N GLU A 146 -7.33 -19.59 0.95
CA GLU A 146 -6.73 -20.08 -0.30
C GLU A 146 -5.20 -20.17 -0.27
N GLY A 147 -4.54 -19.65 0.76
CA GLY A 147 -3.07 -19.58 0.83
C GLY A 147 -2.42 -18.72 -0.27
N THR A 148 -3.13 -17.71 -0.77
CA THR A 148 -2.66 -16.90 -1.91
C THR A 148 -1.70 -15.79 -1.49
N PRO A 149 -0.67 -15.48 -2.30
CA PRO A 149 0.34 -14.48 -1.94
C PRO A 149 -0.20 -13.05 -1.98
N VAL A 150 0.10 -12.29 -0.94
CA VAL A 150 -0.22 -10.87 -0.76
C VAL A 150 1.07 -10.06 -0.78
N ARG A 151 1.17 -9.07 -1.67
CA ARG A 151 2.30 -8.14 -1.69
C ARG A 151 2.25 -7.19 -0.49
N VAL A 152 3.35 -7.03 0.22
CA VAL A 152 3.47 -6.05 1.31
C VAL A 152 4.30 -4.85 0.84
N ILE A 153 3.76 -3.64 1.03
CA ILE A 153 4.45 -2.38 0.79
C ILE A 153 4.46 -1.58 2.09
N ARG A 154 5.64 -1.21 2.59
CA ARG A 154 5.79 -0.44 3.83
C ARG A 154 6.14 1.00 3.53
N LYS A 155 5.48 1.93 4.21
CA LYS A 155 5.89 3.34 4.21
C LYS A 155 6.98 3.51 5.27
N VAL A 156 8.17 3.94 4.88
CA VAL A 156 9.33 4.13 5.76
C VAL A 156 9.85 5.56 5.68
N GLY A 157 10.66 5.97 6.66
CA GLY A 157 11.27 7.29 6.74
C GLY A 157 10.41 8.32 7.50
N ALA A 158 11.03 9.45 7.82
CA ALA A 158 10.41 10.52 8.59
C ALA A 158 10.10 11.77 7.74
N GLN A 159 8.97 12.42 8.06
CA GLN A 159 8.57 13.72 7.54
C GLN A 159 8.63 13.86 6.00
N LYS A 160 9.66 14.52 5.47
CA LYS A 160 9.80 14.84 4.03
C LYS A 160 10.46 13.72 3.23
N ASN A 161 11.05 12.73 3.90
CA ASN A 161 11.78 11.62 3.27
C ASN A 161 10.97 10.31 3.28
N GLU A 162 9.67 10.39 3.53
CA GLU A 162 8.79 9.22 3.49
C GLU A 162 8.77 8.57 2.11
N MET A 163 8.95 7.25 2.06
CA MET A 163 8.88 6.45 0.83
C MET A 163 8.12 5.15 1.08
N PHE A 164 7.51 4.62 0.04
CA PHE A 164 6.95 3.28 -0.01
C PHE A 164 8.03 2.30 -0.50
N VAL A 165 8.27 1.23 0.22
CA VAL A 165 9.23 0.18 -0.13
C VAL A 165 8.49 -1.13 -0.30
N TYR A 166 8.77 -1.84 -1.40
CA TYR A 166 8.21 -3.17 -1.62
C TYR A 166 8.96 -4.21 -0.78
N ASP A 167 8.24 -4.84 0.14
CA ASP A 167 8.80 -5.74 1.16
C ASP A 167 8.82 -7.21 0.71
N GLY A 168 8.01 -7.53 -0.31
CA GLY A 168 7.90 -8.86 -0.89
C GLY A 168 6.51 -9.45 -0.76
N LEU A 169 6.45 -10.77 -0.90
CA LEU A 169 5.25 -11.60 -0.80
C LEU A 169 5.12 -12.20 0.58
N TYR A 170 3.88 -12.23 1.05
CA TYR A 170 3.50 -12.82 2.32
C TYR A 170 2.24 -13.65 2.11
N VAL A 171 2.02 -14.63 2.99
CA VAL A 171 0.76 -15.36 3.10
C VAL A 171 0.06 -14.97 4.38
N VAL A 172 -1.28 -14.90 4.36
CA VAL A 172 -2.04 -14.66 5.59
C VAL A 172 -2.15 -16.00 6.32
N SER A 173 -1.59 -16.11 7.52
CA SER A 173 -1.62 -17.35 8.30
C SER A 173 -2.81 -17.41 9.24
N HIS A 174 -3.16 -16.29 9.87
CA HIS A 174 -4.25 -16.23 10.84
C HIS A 174 -5.05 -14.93 10.74
N CYS A 175 -6.32 -15.02 11.10
CA CYS A 175 -7.21 -13.88 11.29
C CYS A 175 -7.73 -13.89 12.73
N ILE A 176 -7.50 -12.79 13.44
CA ILE A 176 -7.88 -12.61 14.83
C ILE A 176 -8.96 -11.52 14.90
N GLN A 177 -10.12 -11.87 15.42
CA GLN A 177 -11.17 -10.91 15.75
C GLN A 177 -11.08 -10.58 17.25
N LYS A 178 -10.87 -9.31 17.58
CA LYS A 178 -10.80 -8.84 18.98
C LYS A 178 -11.62 -7.56 19.15
N ARG A 179 -12.07 -7.32 20.39
CA ARG A 179 -12.57 -6.00 20.77
C ARG A 179 -11.39 -5.13 21.21
N ASN A 180 -11.28 -3.94 20.64
CA ASN A 180 -10.33 -2.91 21.06
C ASN A 180 -11.11 -1.61 21.30
N GLU A 181 -10.97 -1.00 22.47
CA GLU A 181 -11.76 0.16 22.90
C GLU A 181 -13.29 -0.05 22.67
N GLY A 182 -13.79 -1.25 22.98
CA GLY A 182 -15.20 -1.62 22.81
C GLY A 182 -15.64 -1.97 21.39
N LYS A 183 -14.78 -1.80 20.38
CA LYS A 183 -15.10 -2.01 18.96
C LYS A 183 -14.46 -3.27 18.39
N ILE A 184 -15.16 -3.95 17.50
CA ILE A 184 -14.66 -5.14 16.80
C ILE A 184 -13.61 -4.71 15.78
N MET A 185 -12.44 -5.34 15.84
CA MET A 185 -11.31 -5.15 14.93
C MET A 185 -10.85 -6.51 14.42
N PHE A 186 -10.49 -6.56 13.13
CA PHE A 186 -9.86 -7.74 12.53
C PHE A 186 -8.37 -7.49 12.38
N TRP A 187 -7.56 -8.45 12.81
CA TRP A 187 -6.11 -8.45 12.68
C TRP A 187 -5.69 -9.65 11.86
N PHE A 188 -4.91 -9.43 10.82
CA PHE A 188 -4.41 -10.45 9.92
C PHE A 188 -2.92 -10.66 10.19
N CYS A 189 -2.52 -11.88 10.54
CA CYS A 189 -1.13 -12.25 10.66
C CYS A 189 -0.63 -12.65 9.27
N LEU A 190 0.44 -12.01 8.81
CA LEU A 190 1.09 -12.28 7.54
C LEU A 190 2.50 -12.80 7.81
N ASP A 191 2.80 -13.95 7.22
CA ASP A 191 4.13 -14.57 7.24
C ASP A 191 4.79 -14.42 5.88
N ARG A 192 6.04 -13.98 5.86
CA ARG A 192 6.80 -13.73 4.63
C ARG A 192 7.12 -15.03 3.93
N GLU A 193 6.94 -15.08 2.61
CA GLU A 193 7.29 -16.27 1.85
C GLU A 193 8.81 -16.55 1.92
N PRO A 194 9.23 -17.83 2.08
CA PRO A 194 10.62 -18.21 2.18
C PRO A 194 11.39 -17.99 0.86
N GLY A 195 12.71 -17.91 0.95
CA GLY A 195 13.60 -17.80 -0.23
C GLY A 195 13.60 -16.43 -0.91
N GLN A 196 12.91 -15.44 -0.34
CA GLN A 196 12.98 -14.06 -0.80
C GLN A 196 14.25 -13.38 -0.24
N PRO A 197 14.86 -12.43 -0.97
CA PRO A 197 15.97 -11.61 -0.46
C PRO A 197 15.70 -11.05 0.94
N PRO A 198 16.74 -10.88 1.78
CA PRO A 198 16.58 -10.34 3.12
C PRO A 198 15.94 -8.95 3.06
N LEU A 199 15.19 -8.62 4.11
CA LEU A 199 14.58 -7.32 4.20
C LEU A 199 15.64 -6.24 4.35
N HIS A 200 15.40 -5.12 3.68
CA HIS A 200 16.17 -3.90 3.84
C HIS A 200 16.16 -3.48 5.33
N GLN A 201 17.34 -3.28 5.93
CA GLN A 201 17.51 -2.94 7.36
C GLN A 201 16.96 -1.54 7.76
N MET A 202 16.07 -0.94 6.98
CA MET A 202 15.61 0.45 7.15
C MET A 202 14.52 0.62 8.20
N LEU A 203 14.18 -0.44 8.95
CA LEU A 203 13.21 -0.36 10.05
C LEU A 203 13.86 0.02 11.39
N ASN A 204 15.20 0.14 11.45
CA ASN A 204 15.94 0.37 12.70
C ASN A 204 16.57 1.76 12.86
N GLU A 205 16.33 2.72 11.96
CA GLU A 205 16.81 4.10 12.15
C GLU A 205 15.74 4.97 12.82
N ASN A 206 15.51 4.72 14.11
CA ASN A 206 14.98 5.71 15.04
C ASN A 206 15.86 5.65 16.30
N GLU A 207 17.01 6.30 16.25
CA GLU A 207 17.59 6.95 17.44
C GLU A 207 16.79 8.22 17.76
#